data_AF-A0A8K0JI27-F1
#
_entry.id   AF-A0A8K0JI27-F1
#
_cell.length_a   1.000
_cell.length_b   1.000
_cell.length_c   1.000
_cell.angle_alpha   90.00
_cell.angle_beta   90.00
_cell.angle_gamma   90.00
#
_symmetry.space_group_name_H-M   'P 1'
#
loop_
_entity.id
_entity.type
_entity.pdbx_description
1 polymer ?
#
loop_
_entity_poly.entity_id
_entity_poly.type
_entity_poly.pdbx_seq_one_letter_code
_entity_poly.pdbx_strand_id
1 'polypeptide(L)'
;MGKSLRNKAQTKSRRLKRSESWYGQHDTDRIQRLSDRLLKRKVEQDGPEGVKAEEVKKNEDGDEIVIEDGEDQAIKVEDEDMDATTTPKKISTSGDRMSRREEWRVSKGMPIRGERKGKNRQGGEKARRRSGRPARRR
;
A
#
# COMPACT_ATOMS: atom_id res chain seq x y z
N MET A 1 -9.23 -4.74 47.59
CA MET A 1 -9.17 -5.48 46.32
C MET A 1 -8.71 -4.53 45.21
N GLY A 2 -7.60 -4.84 44.53
CA GLY A 2 -7.09 -4.00 43.43
C GLY A 2 -7.99 -4.06 42.18
N LYS A 3 -7.81 -3.11 41.26
CA LYS A 3 -8.51 -3.12 39.96
C LYS A 3 -7.87 -4.16 39.04
N SER A 4 -8.69 -4.98 38.39
CA SER A 4 -8.22 -5.94 37.37
C SER A 4 -7.50 -5.25 36.22
N LEU A 5 -6.53 -5.93 35.60
CA LEU A 5 -5.82 -5.45 34.41
C LEU A 5 -6.77 -5.16 33.24
N ARG A 6 -7.89 -5.89 33.17
CA ARG A 6 -8.96 -5.75 32.16
C ARG A 6 -10.08 -4.79 32.58
N ASN A 7 -9.92 -4.07 33.70
CA ASN A 7 -10.92 -3.08 34.13
C ASN A 7 -11.08 -1.97 33.07
N LYS A 8 -12.32 -1.77 32.60
CA LYS A 8 -12.67 -0.83 31.52
C LYS A 8 -12.23 0.61 31.78
N ALA A 9 -12.32 1.08 33.03
CA ALA A 9 -11.91 2.43 33.37
C ALA A 9 -10.38 2.61 33.22
N GLN A 10 -9.62 1.61 33.67
CA GLN A 10 -8.16 1.61 33.55
C GLN A 10 -7.71 1.44 32.10
N THR A 11 -8.37 0.57 31.33
CA THR A 11 -8.04 0.41 29.91
C THR A 11 -8.38 1.65 29.08
N LYS A 12 -9.49 2.36 29.38
CA LYS A 12 -9.83 3.64 28.75
C LYS A 12 -8.78 4.72 29.06
N SER A 13 -8.38 4.86 30.33
CA SER A 13 -7.31 5.81 30.70
C SER A 13 -5.98 5.49 30.03
N ARG A 14 -5.59 4.21 29.98
CA ARG A 14 -4.38 3.78 29.26
C ARG A 14 -4.47 4.03 27.76
N ARG A 15 -5.64 3.89 27.14
CA ARG A 15 -5.85 4.22 25.73
C ARG A 15 -5.60 5.72 25.49
N LEU A 16 -6.22 6.57 26.30
CA LEU A 16 -6.05 8.02 26.23
C LEU A 16 -4.57 8.42 26.36
N LYS A 17 -3.87 7.84 27.35
CA LYS A 17 -2.44 8.10 27.55
C LYS A 17 -1.56 7.66 26.38
N ARG A 18 -1.96 6.67 25.58
CA ARG A 18 -1.20 6.25 24.40
C ARG A 18 -1.38 7.20 23.22
N SER A 19 -2.55 7.84 23.09
CA SER A 19 -2.84 8.72 21.95
C SER A 19 -2.57 10.20 22.23
N GLU A 20 -2.90 10.69 23.42
CA GLU A 20 -2.94 12.13 23.72
C GLU A 20 -1.82 12.61 24.64
N SER A 21 -1.11 11.69 25.29
CA SER A 21 0.03 12.05 26.15
C SER A 21 1.34 12.11 25.38
N TRP A 22 2.40 12.53 26.07
CA TRP A 22 3.80 12.46 25.65
C TRP A 22 4.23 11.11 25.06
N TYR A 23 3.63 10.00 25.51
CA TYR A 23 3.89 8.68 24.92
C TYR A 23 3.52 8.61 23.44
N GLY A 24 2.38 9.20 23.06
CA GLY A 24 1.95 9.24 21.66
C GLY A 24 2.89 10.08 20.81
N GLN A 25 3.27 11.27 21.30
CA GLN A 25 4.20 12.17 20.62
C GLN A 25 5.58 11.53 20.41
N HIS A 26 6.14 10.91 21.45
CA HIS A 26 7.44 10.24 21.31
C HIS A 26 7.40 9.05 20.34
N ASP A 27 6.29 8.32 20.29
CA ASP A 27 6.12 7.23 19.32
C ASP A 27 6.02 7.78 17.89
N THR A 28 5.30 8.89 17.66
CA THR A 28 5.24 9.54 16.35
C THR A 28 6.61 10.08 15.92
N ASP A 29 7.35 10.73 16.82
CA ASP A 29 8.69 11.25 16.53
C ASP A 29 9.65 10.11 16.17
N ARG A 30 9.57 8.97 16.87
CA ARG A 30 10.41 7.81 16.58
C ARG A 30 10.10 7.25 15.20
N ILE A 31 8.82 7.19 14.83
CA ILE A 31 8.38 6.72 13.51
C ILE A 31 8.89 7.67 12.42
N GLN A 32 8.79 8.99 12.61
CA GLN A 32 9.30 9.99 11.67
C GLN A 32 10.82 9.87 11.48
N ARG A 33 11.59 9.82 12.57
CA ARG A 33 13.04 9.62 12.49
C ARG A 33 13.42 8.34 11.74
N LEU A 34 12.62 7.28 11.90
CA LEU A 34 12.85 6.01 11.21
C LEU A 34 12.48 6.10 9.73
N SER A 35 11.38 6.77 9.36
CA SER A 35 11.03 6.99 7.95
C SER A 35 12.11 7.81 7.25
N ASP A 36 12.63 8.86 7.89
CA ASP A 36 13.66 9.71 7.31
C ASP A 36 14.95 8.92 7.06
N ARG A 37 15.36 8.08 8.01
CA ARG A 37 16.53 7.20 7.85
C ARG A 37 16.35 6.18 6.73
N LEU A 38 15.15 5.60 6.61
CA LEU A 38 14.88 4.62 5.55
C LEU A 38 14.82 5.28 4.17
N LEU A 39 14.27 6.48 4.06
CA LEU A 39 14.25 7.24 2.82
C LEU A 39 15.66 7.66 2.42
N LYS A 40 16.47 8.21 3.34
CA LYS A 40 17.88 8.54 3.10
C LYS A 40 18.68 7.32 2.66
N ARG A 41 18.57 6.20 3.38
CA ARG A 41 19.28 4.96 3.02
C ARG A 41 18.89 4.42 1.63
N LYS A 42 17.61 4.49 1.25
CA LYS A 42 17.17 4.04 -0.08
C LYS A 42 17.76 4.91 -1.20
N VAL A 43 17.82 6.23 -0.97
CA VAL A 43 18.46 7.15 -1.93
C VAL A 43 19.96 6.87 -2.04
N GLU A 44 20.64 6.61 -0.92
CA GLU A 44 22.08 6.33 -0.90
C GLU A 44 22.47 4.94 -1.45
N GLN A 45 21.60 3.94 -1.30
CA GLN A 45 21.93 2.54 -1.61
C GLN A 45 21.39 2.06 -2.97
N ASP A 46 20.22 2.58 -3.40
CA ASP A 46 19.51 2.10 -4.60
C ASP A 46 19.13 3.24 -5.58
N GLY A 47 19.64 4.46 -5.36
CA GLY A 47 19.44 5.57 -6.30
C GLY A 47 20.21 5.32 -7.61
N PRO A 48 19.61 5.55 -8.79
CA PRO A 48 20.39 5.59 -10.02
C PRO A 48 21.44 6.70 -9.87
N GLU A 49 22.68 6.42 -10.26
CA GLU A 49 23.71 7.46 -10.47
C GLU A 49 23.09 8.59 -11.31
N GLY A 50 22.66 9.71 -10.70
CA GLY A 50 22.06 10.79 -11.49
C GLY A 50 21.13 11.77 -10.80
N VAL A 51 20.65 11.53 -9.57
CA VAL A 51 19.94 12.59 -8.83
C VAL A 51 20.76 12.98 -7.62
N LYS A 52 21.68 13.93 -7.85
CA LYS A 52 22.34 14.67 -6.78
C LYS A 52 21.23 15.13 -5.83
N ALA A 53 21.33 14.70 -4.57
CA ALA A 53 20.55 15.32 -3.51
C ALA A 53 20.82 16.82 -3.59
N GLU A 54 19.78 17.62 -3.87
CA GLU A 54 19.82 19.04 -3.54
C GLU A 54 20.12 19.13 -2.05
N GLU A 55 21.38 19.44 -1.73
CA GLU A 55 21.76 19.94 -0.42
C GLU A 55 21.07 21.29 -0.26
N VAL A 56 19.85 21.28 0.29
CA VAL A 56 19.25 22.48 0.86
C VAL A 56 20.05 22.83 2.11
N LYS A 57 21.13 23.57 1.93
CA LYS A 57 21.77 24.30 3.03
C LYS A 57 20.93 25.53 3.33
N LYS A 58 20.21 25.49 4.45
CA LYS A 58 19.64 26.70 5.06
C LYS A 58 20.78 27.54 5.62
N ASN A 59 20.94 28.77 5.12
CA ASN A 59 21.67 29.79 5.84
C ASN A 59 20.77 30.36 6.95
N GLU A 60 21.39 30.97 7.98
CA GLU A 60 20.71 31.45 9.19
C GLU A 60 19.70 32.60 8.96
N ASP A 61 19.61 33.14 7.74
CA ASP A 61 18.76 34.29 7.38
C ASP A 61 17.67 33.99 6.33
N GLY A 62 17.15 32.76 6.27
CA GLY A 62 15.77 32.49 5.82
C GLY A 62 15.35 32.79 4.36
N ASP A 63 16.23 33.25 3.47
CA ASP A 63 15.86 33.55 2.07
C ASP A 63 16.25 32.42 1.08
N GLU A 64 15.27 31.99 0.27
CA GLU A 64 15.38 30.98 -0.78
C GLU A 64 15.98 31.59 -2.06
N ILE A 65 17.09 31.03 -2.56
CA ILE A 65 17.65 31.39 -3.87
C ILE A 65 17.64 30.14 -4.75
N VAL A 66 16.79 30.16 -5.78
CA VAL A 66 16.77 29.17 -6.87
C VAL A 66 17.80 29.60 -7.91
N ILE A 67 18.80 28.75 -8.17
CA ILE A 67 19.74 28.93 -9.28
C ILE A 67 19.30 27.99 -10.40
N GLU A 68 18.74 28.57 -11.45
CA GLU A 68 18.32 27.89 -12.68
C GLU A 68 19.46 27.98 -13.70
N ASP A 69 20.10 26.86 -14.04
CA ASP A 69 21.08 26.77 -15.13
C ASP A 69 20.65 25.69 -16.14
N GLY A 70 19.96 26.14 -17.19
CA GLY A 70 20.38 25.99 -18.61
C GLY A 70 20.51 24.61 -19.28
N GLU A 71 19.62 24.40 -20.26
CA GLU A 71 19.83 23.84 -21.61
C GLU A 71 19.73 22.31 -21.90
N ASP A 72 18.60 21.97 -22.51
CA ASP A 72 18.38 21.21 -23.75
C ASP A 72 19.02 19.81 -23.98
N GLN A 73 18.16 18.79 -24.03
CA GLN A 73 18.20 17.81 -25.13
C GLN A 73 16.84 17.12 -25.33
N ALA A 74 16.18 17.49 -26.43
CA ALA A 74 14.97 16.88 -26.93
C ALA A 74 15.26 15.48 -27.52
N ILE A 75 14.70 14.42 -26.94
CA ILE A 75 14.64 13.09 -27.56
C ILE A 75 13.25 12.93 -28.18
N LYS A 76 13.19 13.04 -29.52
CA LYS A 76 12.07 12.55 -30.33
C LYS A 76 12.04 11.02 -30.23
N VAL A 77 10.96 10.46 -29.70
CA VAL A 77 10.55 9.08 -29.96
C VAL A 77 9.26 9.16 -30.76
N GLU A 78 9.35 8.80 -32.03
CA GLU A 78 8.20 8.54 -32.89
C GLU A 78 7.57 7.22 -32.42
N ASP A 79 6.41 7.29 -31.77
CA ASP A 79 5.51 6.15 -31.62
C ASP A 79 4.25 6.43 -32.46
N GLU A 80 4.22 5.81 -33.64
CA GLU A 80 3.01 5.63 -34.45
C GLU A 80 1.98 4.77 -33.68
N ASP A 81 0.69 5.03 -33.97
CA ASP A 81 -0.51 4.31 -33.51
C ASP A 81 -1.08 4.62 -32.11
N MET A 82 -1.49 5.87 -31.91
CA MET A 82 -2.52 6.27 -30.93
C MET A 82 -3.92 6.22 -31.54
N ASP A 83 -4.54 5.04 -31.56
CA ASP A 83 -5.98 4.92 -31.85
C ASP A 83 -6.79 5.33 -30.60
N ALA A 84 -7.07 6.62 -30.52
CA ALA A 84 -7.73 7.29 -29.40
C ALA A 84 -9.26 7.12 -29.47
N THR A 85 -9.78 6.05 -28.85
CA THR A 85 -11.18 5.99 -28.37
C THR A 85 -11.21 5.67 -26.87
N THR A 86 -11.08 6.75 -26.11
CA THR A 86 -10.96 6.79 -24.65
C THR A 86 -12.29 6.53 -23.94
N THR A 87 -12.59 5.26 -23.69
CA THR A 87 -13.18 4.89 -22.39
C THR A 87 -12.05 4.30 -21.54
N PRO A 88 -11.92 4.66 -20.25
CA PRO A 88 -10.87 4.08 -19.41
C PRO A 88 -11.16 2.58 -19.27
N LYS A 89 -10.45 1.75 -20.03
CA LYS A 89 -10.48 0.29 -19.87
C LYS A 89 -10.09 0.02 -18.42
N LYS A 90 -11.02 -0.51 -17.64
CA LYS A 90 -10.79 -0.86 -16.24
C LYS A 90 -9.76 -2.00 -16.19
N ILE A 91 -8.49 -1.63 -16.02
CA ILE A 91 -7.40 -2.60 -15.92
C ILE A 91 -7.63 -3.37 -14.62
N SER A 92 -7.97 -4.65 -14.75
CA SER A 92 -8.14 -5.53 -13.60
C SER A 92 -6.77 -5.80 -12.98
N THR A 93 -6.49 -5.21 -11.83
CA THR A 93 -5.30 -5.50 -11.01
C THR A 93 -5.34 -6.89 -10.37
N SER A 94 -6.38 -7.69 -10.63
CA SER A 94 -6.54 -9.06 -10.13
C SER A 94 -6.12 -10.13 -11.13
N GLY A 95 -5.02 -9.90 -11.87
CA GLY A 95 -4.43 -10.90 -12.77
C GLY A 95 -4.09 -12.22 -12.05
N ASP A 96 -3.79 -13.26 -12.84
CA ASP A 96 -3.46 -14.58 -12.31
C ASP A 96 -2.24 -14.51 -11.40
N ARG A 97 -2.32 -15.18 -10.25
CA ARG A 97 -1.31 -15.03 -9.18
C ARG A 97 -0.09 -15.93 -9.40
N MET A 98 0.11 -16.40 -10.64
CA MET A 98 1.18 -17.31 -11.06
C MET A 98 1.50 -18.36 -10.00
N SER A 99 0.45 -18.97 -9.43
CA SER A 99 0.62 -20.03 -8.45
C SER A 99 1.00 -21.31 -9.20
N ARG A 100 1.98 -22.07 -8.71
CA ARG A 100 2.36 -23.38 -9.29
C ARG A 100 1.16 -24.30 -9.57
N ARG A 101 0.11 -24.23 -8.73
CA ARG A 101 -1.14 -24.98 -8.94
C ARG A 101 -1.95 -24.45 -10.12
N GLU A 102 -1.98 -23.14 -10.33
CA GLU A 102 -2.66 -22.51 -11.47
C GLU A 102 -1.92 -22.88 -12.77
N GLU A 103 -0.58 -22.80 -12.79
CA GLU A 103 0.26 -23.21 -13.93
C GLU A 103 0.12 -24.69 -14.29
N TRP A 104 0.17 -25.60 -13.30
CA TRP A 104 -0.03 -27.03 -13.54
C TRP A 104 -1.43 -27.35 -14.07
N ARG A 105 -2.44 -26.55 -13.70
CA ARG A 105 -3.80 -26.74 -14.23
C ARG A 105 -3.88 -26.27 -15.67
N VAL A 106 -3.31 -25.11 -15.99
CA VAL A 106 -3.25 -24.59 -17.36
C VAL A 106 -2.50 -25.55 -18.27
N SER A 107 -1.34 -26.08 -17.84
CA SER A 107 -0.57 -27.05 -18.63
C SER A 107 -1.28 -28.40 -18.80
N LYS A 108 -2.25 -28.70 -17.94
CA LYS A 108 -3.12 -29.89 -18.05
C LYS A 108 -4.48 -29.59 -18.69
N GLY A 109 -4.65 -28.41 -19.32
CA GLY A 109 -5.91 -28.02 -19.97
C GLY A 109 -7.10 -27.84 -19.02
N MET A 110 -6.83 -27.72 -17.71
CA MET A 110 -7.85 -27.50 -16.69
C MET A 110 -8.03 -26.00 -16.40
N PRO A 111 -9.24 -25.55 -16.02
CA PRO A 111 -9.46 -24.15 -15.69
C PRO A 111 -8.67 -23.74 -14.45
N ILE A 112 -8.06 -22.56 -14.48
CA ILE A 112 -7.20 -21.97 -13.43
C ILE A 112 -7.85 -22.09 -12.05
N ARG A 113 -9.15 -21.80 -11.98
CA ARG A 113 -9.99 -22.04 -10.80
C ARG A 113 -11.20 -22.88 -11.19
N GLY A 114 -11.61 -23.77 -10.27
CA GLY A 114 -12.84 -24.53 -10.46
C GLY A 114 -14.05 -23.59 -10.48
N GLU A 115 -14.87 -23.71 -11.53
CA GLU A 115 -16.13 -23.00 -11.65
C GLU A 115 -17.05 -23.37 -10.49
N ARG A 116 -17.67 -22.37 -9.86
CA ARG A 116 -18.64 -22.63 -8.79
C ARG A 116 -20.00 -22.84 -9.42
N LYS A 117 -20.38 -24.10 -9.62
CA LYS A 117 -21.72 -24.46 -10.10
C LYS A 117 -22.66 -24.72 -8.93
N GLY A 118 -23.91 -24.27 -9.06
CA GLY A 118 -25.01 -24.54 -8.14
C GLY A 118 -25.33 -23.44 -7.13
N LYS A 119 -26.53 -23.55 -6.57
CA LYS A 119 -27.06 -22.64 -5.55
C LYS A 119 -26.72 -23.14 -4.15
N ASN A 120 -26.56 -22.22 -3.20
CA ASN A 120 -26.45 -22.51 -1.78
C ASN A 120 -27.83 -22.82 -1.17
N ARG A 121 -27.90 -23.20 0.12
CA ARG A 121 -29.17 -23.55 0.80
C ARG A 121 -30.20 -22.41 0.80
N GLN A 122 -29.77 -21.16 0.64
CA GLN A 122 -30.61 -19.96 0.59
C GLN A 122 -30.90 -19.49 -0.85
N GLY A 123 -30.57 -20.30 -1.87
CA GLY A 123 -30.86 -19.99 -3.27
C GLY A 123 -29.86 -19.04 -3.96
N GLY A 124 -28.88 -18.48 -3.25
CA GLY A 124 -27.81 -17.64 -3.83
C GLY A 124 -26.64 -18.46 -4.39
N GLU A 125 -25.67 -17.81 -5.03
CA GLU A 125 -24.48 -18.50 -5.53
C GLU A 125 -23.69 -19.20 -4.41
N LYS A 126 -23.16 -20.39 -4.71
CA LYS A 126 -22.37 -21.18 -3.76
C LYS A 126 -21.00 -20.54 -3.54
N ALA A 127 -20.72 -20.10 -2.32
CA ALA A 127 -19.40 -19.61 -1.90
C ALA A 127 -18.50 -20.73 -1.38
N ARG A 128 -17.17 -20.49 -1.34
CA ARG A 128 -16.16 -21.47 -0.92
C ARG A 128 -16.33 -21.98 0.51
N ARG A 129 -16.78 -21.14 1.45
CA ARG A 129 -16.95 -21.51 2.85
C ARG A 129 -18.22 -20.87 3.41
N ARG A 130 -19.01 -21.67 4.13
CA ARG A 130 -20.19 -21.23 4.90
C ARG A 130 -21.28 -20.50 4.08
N SER A 131 -21.41 -20.77 2.78
CA SER A 131 -22.48 -20.20 1.96
C SER A 131 -23.86 -20.70 2.42
N GLY A 132 -24.80 -19.78 2.61
CA GLY A 132 -26.17 -20.13 3.03
C GLY A 132 -26.31 -20.52 4.50
N ARG A 133 -25.25 -20.37 5.32
CA ARG A 133 -25.34 -20.60 6.77
C ARG A 133 -25.75 -19.29 7.46
N PRO A 134 -26.82 -19.28 8.27
CA PRO A 134 -27.21 -18.08 9.01
C PRO A 134 -26.06 -17.65 9.93
N ALA A 135 -25.82 -16.34 10.00
CA ALA A 135 -24.91 -15.77 10.98
C ALA A 135 -25.41 -16.15 12.37
N ARG A 136 -24.56 -16.78 13.18
CA ARG A 136 -24.89 -17.04 14.59
C ARG A 136 -24.95 -15.69 15.29
N ARG A 137 -26.11 -15.35 15.86
CA ARG A 137 -26.25 -14.21 16.78
C ARG A 137 -25.20 -14.37 17.88
N ARG A 138 -24.40 -13.33 18.09
CA ARG A 138 -23.41 -13.23 19.17
C ARG A 138 -23.98 -12.35 20.26
#